data_AF-A0A9D1VSS1-F1
#
_entry.id   AF-A0A9D1VSS1-F1
#
_cell.length_a   1.000
_cell.length_b   1.000
_cell.length_c   1.000
_cell.angle_alpha   90.00
_cell.angle_beta   90.00
_cell.angle_gamma   90.00
#
_symmetry.space_group_name_H-M   'P 1'
#
loop_
_entity.id
_entity.type
_entity.pdbx_description
1 polymer ?
#
loop_
_entity_poly.entity_id
_entity_poly.type
_entity_poly.pdbx_seq_one_letter_code
_entity_poly.pdbx_strand_id
1 'polypeptide(L)'
;MAGNSTKLSPRQKMINLMYIVLTAMLALNVSSDVLNGFRQVEDGLGRSTATAAVRNETLYQQLADFNEQNPEKGGVWYSKSLELKERTSQLYDYIDSLKVVIVKQADGDEGDVKNIQRQDDLEAASYIMLSPSKRQGARLRKSIEDYRSYVSDIMPDSVKKATVEDCLSTHINTRTEKITPTLWEETLFENMPVVAAVTILTKMQSDVLYAESMALSTLINNIDVGDVRVNQLDAFVIPNSKNIIRGSKYSANIVLAAIDTTQLPNIYIDGKVLPADRKGYYEVFCNTTGVFDFTGYLEVPHGDGTVTRHDFSSSYTVVEPSATISATMMNVLYAGIANPISISVPGIPNNAIQATMTNGTLTRKGDVWEARPAKVGEEAVISVTATIDGNTQSVANTAFRVRPLPDPMPYIAYQDAKGYEQHYKGGKPFAKTLLLQAEGIGAAIDDDLLNVTYRVLSFETVFFDSMGNAIPEVSDGANFSQRQKNSFRRLSRGKRFYISRVRAVGPDGIERDLSPIEVIVN
;
A
#
# COMPACT_ATOMS: atom_id res chain seq x y z
N MET A 1 56.15 -72.45 -17.28
CA MET A 1 56.69 -73.82 -17.41
C MET A 1 57.49 -73.90 -18.70
N ALA A 2 58.81 -73.72 -18.63
CA ALA A 2 59.71 -73.92 -19.77
C ALA A 2 60.26 -75.36 -19.70
N GLY A 3 59.74 -76.24 -20.55
CA GLY A 3 60.20 -77.62 -20.69
C GLY A 3 60.86 -77.84 -22.05
N ASN A 4 62.18 -78.10 -22.03
CA ASN A 4 63.04 -78.68 -23.07
C ASN A 4 62.49 -78.76 -24.52
N SER A 5 62.82 -77.78 -25.36
CA SER A 5 62.47 -77.75 -26.79
C SER A 5 63.46 -78.48 -27.73
N THR A 6 64.22 -79.46 -27.24
CA THR A 6 65.36 -80.05 -27.98
C THR A 6 65.07 -81.37 -28.73
N LYS A 7 63.83 -81.91 -28.71
CA LYS A 7 63.45 -83.09 -29.52
C LYS A 7 62.01 -83.07 -30.08
N LEU A 8 61.55 -81.95 -30.62
CA LEU A 8 60.28 -81.91 -31.37
C LEU A 8 60.55 -82.00 -32.87
N SER A 9 59.86 -82.91 -33.57
CA SER A 9 59.94 -83.01 -35.03
C SER A 9 59.52 -81.68 -35.69
N PRO A 10 60.05 -81.32 -36.88
CA PRO A 10 59.68 -80.08 -37.57
C PRO A 10 58.15 -79.90 -37.72
N ARG A 11 57.43 -81.00 -37.93
CA ARG A 11 55.97 -81.05 -37.99
C ARG A 11 55.30 -80.66 -36.66
N GLN A 12 55.78 -81.15 -35.52
CA GLN A 12 55.26 -80.78 -34.20
C GLN A 12 55.60 -79.32 -33.82
N LYS A 13 56.75 -78.80 -34.27
CA LYS A 13 57.07 -77.37 -34.12
C LYS A 13 56.09 -76.49 -34.92
N MET A 14 55.76 -76.88 -36.16
CA MET A 14 54.73 -76.20 -36.94
C MET A 14 53.34 -76.26 -36.30
N ILE A 15 52.94 -77.42 -35.76
CA ILE A 15 51.64 -77.57 -35.09
C ILE A 15 51.58 -76.72 -33.82
N ASN A 16 52.62 -76.73 -32.99
CA ASN A 16 52.68 -75.90 -31.78
C ASN A 16 52.72 -74.41 -32.11
N LEU A 17 53.43 -74.01 -33.17
CA LEU A 17 53.42 -72.62 -33.64
C LEU A 17 52.02 -72.21 -34.11
N MET A 18 51.34 -73.08 -34.88
CA MET A 18 49.98 -72.83 -35.35
C MET A 18 48.99 -72.75 -34.18
N TYR A 19 49.14 -73.59 -33.15
CA TYR A 19 48.29 -73.55 -31.96
C TYR A 19 48.53 -72.28 -31.13
N ILE A 20 49.78 -71.83 -31.01
CA ILE A 20 50.11 -70.55 -30.36
C ILE A 20 49.52 -69.39 -31.16
N VAL A 21 49.66 -69.39 -32.50
CA VAL A 21 49.10 -68.34 -33.37
C VAL A 21 47.56 -68.33 -33.32
N LEU A 22 46.91 -69.50 -33.35
CA LEU A 22 45.45 -69.61 -33.25
C LEU A 22 44.96 -69.17 -31.86
N THR A 23 45.66 -69.56 -30.79
CA THR A 23 45.33 -69.17 -29.41
C THR A 23 45.56 -67.67 -29.22
N ALA A 24 46.61 -67.09 -29.81
CA ALA A 24 46.86 -65.66 -29.82
C ALA A 24 45.82 -64.90 -30.64
N MET A 25 45.38 -65.42 -31.79
CA MET A 25 44.30 -64.84 -32.59
C MET A 25 42.95 -64.86 -31.86
N LEU A 26 42.60 -66.00 -31.22
CA LEU A 26 41.40 -66.10 -30.39
C LEU A 26 41.46 -65.19 -29.15
N ALA A 27 42.64 -64.95 -28.60
CA ALA A 27 42.82 -64.04 -27.48
C ALA A 27 42.81 -62.56 -27.89
N LEU A 28 43.15 -62.24 -29.14
CA LEU A 28 43.08 -60.88 -29.70
C LEU A 28 41.66 -60.50 -30.13
N ASN A 29 40.84 -61.47 -30.53
CA ASN A 29 39.45 -61.22 -30.90
C ASN A 29 38.55 -61.13 -29.67
N VAL A 30 37.70 -60.11 -29.64
CA VAL A 30 36.72 -59.91 -28.56
C VAL A 30 35.57 -60.89 -28.72
N SER A 31 35.07 -61.45 -27.61
CA SER A 31 33.91 -62.36 -27.62
C SER A 31 32.66 -61.68 -28.19
N SER A 32 31.90 -62.41 -29.01
CA SER A 32 30.64 -61.93 -29.62
C SER A 32 29.62 -61.44 -28.58
N ASP A 33 29.59 -62.05 -27.39
CA ASP A 33 28.68 -61.66 -26.32
C ASP A 33 29.03 -60.28 -25.74
N VAL A 34 30.32 -59.94 -25.69
CA VAL A 34 30.79 -58.63 -25.23
C VAL A 34 30.42 -57.55 -26.25
N LEU A 35 30.57 -57.83 -27.55
CA LEU A 35 30.19 -56.91 -28.63
C LEU A 35 28.67 -56.66 -28.65
N ASN A 36 27.87 -57.71 -28.42
CA ASN A 36 26.42 -57.57 -28.25
C ASN A 36 26.06 -56.70 -27.02
N GLY A 37 26.81 -56.82 -25.93
CA GLY A 37 26.68 -55.95 -24.76
C GLY A 37 26.90 -54.48 -25.10
N PHE A 38 27.94 -54.15 -25.87
CA PHE A 38 28.17 -52.78 -26.35
C PHE A 38 27.03 -52.27 -27.23
N ARG A 39 26.50 -53.09 -28.14
CA ARG A 39 25.33 -52.72 -28.95
C ARG A 39 24.12 -52.38 -28.07
N GLN A 40 23.85 -53.17 -27.04
CA GLN A 40 22.74 -52.92 -26.12
C GLN A 40 22.92 -51.60 -25.33
N VAL A 41 24.15 -51.29 -24.92
CA VAL A 41 24.46 -50.00 -24.26
C VAL A 41 24.30 -48.84 -25.24
N GLU A 42 24.73 -49.00 -26.49
CA GLU A 42 24.56 -48.00 -27.55
C GLU A 42 23.08 -47.70 -27.81
N ASP A 43 22.25 -48.73 -27.97
CA ASP A 43 20.79 -48.59 -28.14
C ASP A 43 20.15 -47.86 -26.94
N GLY A 44 20.60 -48.19 -25.73
CA GLY A 44 20.16 -47.55 -24.49
C GLY A 44 20.51 -46.06 -24.44
N LEU A 45 21.76 -45.71 -24.78
CA LEU A 45 22.23 -44.33 -24.87
C LEU A 45 21.53 -43.59 -26.01
N GLY A 46 21.28 -44.23 -27.15
CA GLY A 46 20.50 -43.68 -28.27
C GLY A 46 19.08 -43.31 -27.86
N ARG A 47 18.42 -44.14 -27.04
CA ARG A 47 17.09 -43.81 -26.50
C ARG A 47 17.14 -42.68 -25.47
N SER A 48 18.17 -42.65 -24.62
CA SER A 48 18.36 -41.59 -23.62
C SER A 48 18.65 -40.23 -24.27
N THR A 49 19.51 -40.20 -25.29
CA THR A 49 19.82 -39.00 -26.07
C THR A 49 18.59 -38.46 -26.79
N ALA A 50 17.79 -39.32 -27.44
CA ALA A 50 16.53 -38.90 -28.06
C ALA A 50 15.56 -38.30 -27.03
N THR A 51 15.47 -38.87 -25.83
CA THR A 51 14.64 -38.35 -24.73
C THR A 51 15.14 -36.99 -24.24
N ALA A 52 16.46 -36.84 -24.09
CA ALA A 52 17.08 -35.57 -23.70
C ALA A 52 16.85 -34.48 -24.76
N ALA A 53 16.97 -34.81 -26.05
CA ALA A 53 16.70 -33.87 -27.14
C ALA A 53 15.26 -33.36 -27.13
N VAL A 54 14.26 -34.25 -26.95
CA VAL A 54 12.85 -33.85 -26.83
C VAL A 54 12.64 -32.94 -25.62
N ARG A 55 13.26 -33.26 -24.48
CA ARG A 55 13.20 -32.43 -23.28
C ARG A 55 13.79 -31.04 -23.50
N ASN A 56 14.96 -30.95 -24.15
CA ASN A 56 15.61 -29.68 -24.45
C ASN A 56 14.76 -28.85 -25.41
N GLU A 57 14.12 -29.47 -26.41
CA GLU A 57 13.18 -28.78 -27.30
C GLU A 57 11.99 -28.17 -26.52
N THR A 58 11.47 -28.87 -25.52
CA THR A 58 10.41 -28.31 -24.65
C THR A 58 10.90 -27.10 -23.86
N LEU A 59 12.15 -27.11 -23.36
CA LEU A 59 12.72 -25.94 -22.68
C LEU A 59 12.94 -24.75 -23.64
N TYR A 60 13.32 -25.02 -24.88
CA TYR A 60 13.40 -23.98 -25.92
C TYR A 60 12.03 -23.37 -26.23
N GLN A 61 10.99 -24.19 -26.35
CA GLN A 61 9.62 -23.71 -26.55
C GLN A 61 9.15 -22.86 -25.38
N GLN A 62 9.39 -23.29 -24.14
CA GLN A 62 9.05 -22.52 -22.95
C GLN A 62 9.72 -21.13 -22.95
N LEU A 63 10.99 -21.03 -23.36
CA LEU A 63 11.69 -19.75 -23.50
C LEU A 63 11.13 -18.90 -24.65
N ALA A 64 10.74 -19.52 -25.76
CA ALA A 64 10.12 -18.82 -26.89
C ALA A 64 8.76 -18.22 -26.51
N ASP A 65 7.91 -19.01 -25.85
CA ASP A 65 6.59 -18.60 -25.36
C ASP A 65 6.73 -17.45 -24.35
N PHE A 66 7.71 -17.54 -23.44
CA PHE A 66 8.01 -16.47 -22.49
C PHE A 66 8.43 -15.18 -23.20
N ASN A 67 9.30 -15.28 -24.21
CA ASN A 67 9.76 -14.14 -24.97
C ASN A 67 8.65 -13.49 -25.81
N GLU A 68 7.71 -14.28 -26.34
CA GLU A 68 6.53 -13.74 -27.04
C GLU A 68 5.63 -12.94 -26.09
N GLN A 69 5.45 -13.41 -24.85
CA GLN A 69 4.66 -12.72 -23.84
C GLN A 69 5.37 -11.48 -23.27
N ASN A 70 6.69 -11.56 -23.07
CA ASN A 70 7.49 -10.49 -22.45
C ASN A 70 8.82 -10.25 -23.19
N PRO A 71 8.80 -9.61 -24.37
CA PRO A 71 9.99 -9.45 -25.22
C PRO A 71 11.14 -8.67 -24.57
N GLU A 72 10.82 -7.64 -23.76
CA GLU A 72 11.83 -6.80 -23.10
C GLU A 72 12.69 -7.59 -22.11
N LYS A 73 12.09 -8.58 -21.44
CA LYS A 73 12.74 -9.40 -20.42
C LYS A 73 13.29 -10.70 -21.00
N GLY A 74 12.51 -11.37 -21.86
CA GLY A 74 12.86 -12.67 -22.46
C GLY A 74 13.90 -12.57 -23.56
N GLY A 75 14.02 -11.42 -24.25
CA GLY A 75 14.79 -11.31 -25.49
C GLY A 75 16.25 -11.71 -25.36
N VAL A 76 16.93 -11.21 -24.32
CA VAL A 76 18.37 -11.48 -24.08
C VAL A 76 18.61 -12.96 -23.74
N TRP A 77 17.72 -13.56 -22.96
CA TRP A 77 17.84 -14.96 -22.54
C TRP A 77 17.48 -15.92 -23.66
N TYR A 78 16.48 -15.56 -24.48
CA TYR A 78 16.10 -16.29 -25.67
C TYR A 78 17.19 -16.25 -26.75
N SER A 79 17.83 -15.10 -26.98
CA SER A 79 18.97 -15.04 -27.91
C SER A 79 20.14 -15.93 -27.47
N LYS A 80 20.43 -15.97 -26.15
CA LYS A 80 21.47 -16.84 -25.60
C LYS A 80 21.11 -18.33 -25.71
N SER A 81 19.84 -18.68 -25.56
CA SER A 81 19.40 -20.07 -25.73
C SER A 81 19.53 -20.50 -27.20
N LEU A 82 19.20 -19.64 -28.16
CA LEU A 82 19.41 -19.94 -29.59
C LEU A 82 20.89 -20.15 -29.93
N GLU A 83 21.79 -19.31 -29.40
CA GLU A 83 23.24 -19.51 -29.59
C GLU A 83 23.72 -20.83 -28.97
N LEU A 84 23.21 -21.19 -27.79
CA LEU A 84 23.47 -22.49 -27.18
C LEU A 84 23.00 -23.63 -28.08
N LYS A 85 21.77 -23.58 -28.60
CA LYS A 85 21.20 -24.60 -29.50
C LYS A 85 22.08 -24.83 -30.72
N GLU A 86 22.53 -23.75 -31.34
CA GLU A 86 23.39 -23.80 -32.52
C GLU A 86 24.72 -24.49 -32.20
N ARG A 87 25.41 -24.09 -31.13
CA ARG A 87 26.68 -24.69 -30.72
C ARG A 87 26.55 -26.16 -30.32
N THR A 88 25.47 -26.52 -29.61
CA THR A 88 25.17 -27.91 -29.26
C THR A 88 24.96 -28.76 -30.52
N SER A 89 24.14 -28.29 -31.47
CA SER A 89 23.87 -29.01 -32.72
C SER A 89 25.16 -29.22 -33.50
N GLN A 90 26.00 -28.19 -33.64
CA GLN A 90 27.27 -28.29 -34.35
C GLN A 90 28.19 -29.38 -33.76
N LEU A 91 28.31 -29.45 -32.43
CA LEU A 91 29.12 -30.48 -31.77
C LEU A 91 28.47 -31.87 -31.87
N TYR A 92 27.16 -31.96 -31.69
CA TYR A 92 26.40 -33.22 -31.77
C TYR A 92 26.50 -33.83 -33.17
N ASP A 93 26.29 -33.02 -34.21
CA ASP A 93 26.35 -33.42 -35.62
C ASP A 93 27.78 -33.78 -36.03
N TYR A 94 28.78 -33.07 -35.48
CA TYR A 94 30.18 -33.43 -35.67
C TYR A 94 30.50 -34.80 -35.07
N ILE A 95 30.05 -35.10 -33.86
CA ILE A 95 30.21 -36.43 -33.24
C ILE A 95 29.49 -37.50 -34.07
N ASP A 96 28.29 -37.21 -34.56
CA ASP A 96 27.53 -38.15 -35.39
C ASP A 96 28.25 -38.46 -36.71
N SER A 97 28.83 -37.43 -37.34
CA SER A 97 29.64 -37.59 -38.54
C SER A 97 30.87 -38.48 -38.31
N LEU A 98 31.49 -38.42 -37.12
CA LEU A 98 32.61 -39.29 -36.75
C LEU A 98 32.18 -40.75 -36.63
N LYS A 99 31.00 -41.02 -36.04
CA LYS A 99 30.44 -42.38 -35.96
C LYS A 99 30.28 -42.97 -37.36
N VAL A 100 29.69 -42.21 -38.29
CA VAL A 100 29.49 -42.63 -39.69
C VAL A 100 30.83 -42.90 -40.38
N VAL A 101 31.82 -42.01 -40.23
CA VAL A 101 33.13 -42.17 -40.87
C VAL A 101 33.90 -43.38 -40.32
N ILE A 102 33.82 -43.66 -39.01
CA ILE A 102 34.45 -44.83 -38.39
C ILE A 102 33.82 -46.12 -38.92
N VAL A 103 32.48 -46.19 -38.98
CA VAL A 103 31.78 -47.39 -39.46
C VAL A 103 32.04 -47.62 -40.93
N LYS A 104 32.04 -46.57 -41.76
CA LYS A 104 32.42 -46.70 -43.18
C LYS A 104 33.86 -47.15 -43.40
N GLN A 105 34.76 -46.75 -42.51
CA GLN A 105 36.16 -47.20 -42.56
C GLN A 105 36.28 -48.71 -42.27
N ALA A 106 35.38 -49.28 -41.47
CA ALA A 106 35.37 -50.70 -41.11
C ALA A 106 34.60 -51.56 -42.13
N ASP A 107 33.35 -51.18 -42.44
CA ASP A 107 32.42 -51.98 -43.25
C ASP A 107 32.46 -51.64 -44.75
N GLY A 108 33.03 -50.49 -45.13
CA GLY A 108 33.04 -49.95 -46.50
C GLY A 108 32.02 -48.83 -46.72
N ASP A 109 31.85 -48.38 -47.97
CA ASP A 109 31.07 -47.18 -48.28
C ASP A 109 29.58 -47.26 -47.89
N GLU A 110 29.02 -48.47 -47.82
CA GLU A 110 27.65 -48.78 -47.38
C GLU A 110 27.51 -49.07 -45.88
N GLY A 111 28.53 -48.77 -45.06
CA GLY A 111 28.49 -48.97 -43.61
C GLY A 111 27.37 -48.18 -42.93
N ASP A 112 26.60 -48.86 -42.05
CA ASP A 112 25.49 -48.28 -41.28
C ASP A 112 25.80 -48.36 -39.77
N VAL A 113 25.71 -47.21 -39.09
CA VAL A 113 25.94 -47.08 -37.65
C VAL A 113 25.00 -47.98 -36.84
N LYS A 114 23.77 -48.23 -37.32
CA LYS A 114 22.81 -49.10 -36.62
C LYS A 114 23.09 -50.59 -36.82
N ASN A 115 23.84 -50.96 -37.86
CA ASN A 115 24.10 -52.35 -38.21
C ASN A 115 25.55 -52.57 -38.65
N ILE A 116 26.46 -52.38 -37.69
CA ILE A 116 27.90 -52.56 -37.89
C ILE A 116 28.20 -54.06 -38.10
N GLN A 117 28.83 -54.43 -39.22
CA GLN A 117 29.18 -55.81 -39.53
C GLN A 117 30.50 -56.22 -38.87
N ARG A 118 31.56 -55.40 -39.00
CA ARG A 118 32.89 -55.65 -38.41
C ARG A 118 33.03 -54.94 -37.06
N GLN A 119 32.26 -55.41 -36.09
CA GLN A 119 32.16 -54.79 -34.77
C GLN A 119 33.46 -54.87 -33.96
N ASP A 120 34.24 -55.91 -34.22
CA ASP A 120 35.51 -56.27 -33.58
C ASP A 120 36.74 -55.60 -34.22
N ASP A 121 36.57 -54.85 -35.32
CA ASP A 121 37.66 -54.12 -35.97
C ASP A 121 38.31 -53.13 -34.99
N LEU A 122 39.62 -53.28 -34.76
CA LEU A 122 40.41 -52.47 -33.83
C LEU A 122 41.14 -51.31 -34.52
N GLU A 123 41.21 -51.32 -35.86
CA GLU A 123 42.02 -50.41 -36.66
C GLU A 123 41.21 -49.20 -37.13
N ALA A 124 39.94 -49.36 -37.50
CA ALA A 124 39.14 -48.31 -38.11
C ALA A 124 38.99 -47.08 -37.21
N ALA A 125 38.64 -47.26 -35.93
CA ALA A 125 38.53 -46.17 -34.96
C ALA A 125 39.89 -45.48 -34.73
N SER A 126 40.95 -46.27 -34.52
CA SER A 126 42.32 -45.80 -34.35
C SER A 126 42.78 -44.95 -35.56
N TYR A 127 42.50 -45.41 -36.78
CA TYR A 127 42.89 -44.70 -38.01
C TYR A 127 42.18 -43.36 -38.17
N ILE A 128 40.86 -43.29 -37.92
CA ILE A 128 40.11 -42.04 -38.06
C ILE A 128 40.51 -41.04 -36.97
N MET A 129 40.61 -41.49 -35.72
CA MET A 129 40.77 -40.62 -34.57
C MET A 129 42.23 -40.21 -34.35
N LEU A 130 43.19 -41.11 -34.56
CA LEU A 130 44.59 -40.93 -34.16
C LEU A 130 45.56 -40.74 -35.33
N SER A 131 45.16 -41.01 -36.58
CA SER A 131 46.11 -40.89 -37.71
C SER A 131 46.69 -39.47 -37.82
N PRO A 132 48.02 -39.33 -38.09
CA PRO A 132 48.67 -38.03 -38.19
C PRO A 132 48.08 -37.11 -39.25
N SER A 133 47.42 -37.68 -40.28
CA SER A 133 46.79 -36.98 -41.39
C SER A 133 45.37 -36.51 -41.08
N LYS A 134 44.54 -37.29 -40.36
CA LYS A 134 43.14 -36.92 -40.07
C LYS A 134 42.99 -36.18 -38.73
N ARG A 135 43.70 -36.61 -37.67
CA ARG A 135 43.70 -36.01 -36.31
C ARG A 135 42.31 -35.64 -35.77
N GLN A 136 41.30 -36.47 -36.04
CA GLN A 136 39.92 -36.14 -35.65
C GLN A 136 39.73 -36.20 -34.13
N GLY A 137 40.47 -37.05 -33.41
CA GLY A 137 40.44 -37.12 -31.95
C GLY A 137 40.87 -35.82 -31.28
N ALA A 138 41.98 -35.23 -31.73
CA ALA A 138 42.45 -33.94 -31.23
C ALA A 138 41.47 -32.79 -31.51
N ARG A 139 40.81 -32.82 -32.69
CA ARG A 139 39.77 -31.85 -33.04
C ARG A 139 38.53 -32.01 -32.17
N LEU A 140 38.07 -33.24 -31.96
CA LEU A 140 36.95 -33.55 -31.08
C LEU A 140 37.20 -33.08 -29.65
N ARG A 141 38.39 -33.38 -29.10
CA ARG A 141 38.79 -32.91 -27.78
C ARG A 141 38.71 -31.39 -27.66
N LYS A 142 39.26 -30.67 -28.64
CA LYS A 142 39.21 -29.21 -28.67
C LYS A 142 37.76 -28.69 -28.75
N SER A 143 36.92 -29.27 -29.62
CA SER A 143 35.52 -28.86 -29.73
C SER A 143 34.74 -29.08 -28.43
N ILE A 144 35.02 -30.16 -27.70
CA ILE A 144 34.43 -30.42 -26.38
C ILE A 144 34.93 -29.39 -25.35
N GLU A 145 36.22 -29.06 -25.35
CA GLU A 145 36.81 -28.05 -24.46
C GLU A 145 36.22 -26.65 -24.70
N ASP A 146 36.09 -26.25 -25.97
CA ASP A 146 35.51 -24.98 -26.37
C ASP A 146 34.02 -24.90 -25.98
N TYR A 147 33.25 -25.98 -26.20
CA TYR A 147 31.85 -26.07 -25.77
C TYR A 147 31.69 -26.05 -24.25
N ARG A 148 32.54 -26.79 -23.52
CA ARG A 148 32.57 -26.79 -22.06
C ARG A 148 32.83 -25.39 -21.50
N SER A 149 33.79 -24.65 -22.06
CA SER A 149 34.08 -23.27 -21.64
C SER A 149 32.86 -22.36 -21.85
N TYR A 150 32.25 -22.43 -23.04
CA TYR A 150 31.07 -21.63 -23.35
C TYR A 150 29.90 -21.90 -22.41
N VAL A 151 29.55 -23.17 -22.16
CA VAL A 151 28.48 -23.53 -21.23
C VAL A 151 28.80 -23.07 -19.80
N SER A 152 30.07 -23.17 -19.40
CA SER A 152 30.54 -22.75 -18.08
C SER A 152 30.48 -21.24 -17.84
N ASP A 153 30.47 -20.43 -18.91
CA ASP A 153 30.32 -18.97 -18.84
C ASP A 153 28.85 -18.55 -18.68
N ILE A 154 27.92 -19.39 -19.16
CA ILE A 154 26.47 -19.18 -18.99
C ILE A 154 26.01 -19.46 -17.54
N MET A 155 26.78 -20.27 -16.79
CA MET A 155 26.38 -20.81 -15.50
C MET A 155 27.08 -20.11 -14.33
N PRO A 156 26.41 -19.19 -13.60
CA PRO A 156 27.00 -18.53 -12.44
C PRO A 156 27.05 -19.42 -11.19
N ASP A 157 26.20 -20.45 -11.10
CA ASP A 157 26.15 -21.40 -9.99
C ASP A 157 27.37 -22.34 -10.02
N SER A 158 28.25 -22.22 -9.02
CA SER A 158 29.50 -22.98 -8.93
C SER A 158 29.29 -24.50 -8.84
N VAL A 159 28.18 -24.97 -8.26
CA VAL A 159 27.90 -26.40 -8.09
C VAL A 159 27.43 -27.00 -9.41
N LYS A 160 26.49 -26.33 -10.08
CA LYS A 160 26.00 -26.78 -11.38
C LYS A 160 27.10 -26.71 -12.44
N LYS A 161 27.93 -25.67 -12.40
CA LYS A 161 29.11 -25.51 -13.27
C LYS A 161 30.09 -26.67 -13.10
N ALA A 162 30.48 -27.00 -11.87
CA ALA A 162 31.38 -28.12 -11.59
C ALA A 162 30.86 -29.47 -12.12
N THR A 163 29.54 -29.69 -12.07
CA THR A 163 28.91 -30.91 -12.60
C THR A 163 29.05 -31.01 -14.12
N VAL A 164 28.85 -29.89 -14.84
CA VAL A 164 29.00 -29.86 -16.30
C VAL A 164 30.47 -29.99 -16.71
N GLU A 165 31.38 -29.35 -15.97
CA GLU A 165 32.82 -29.44 -16.21
C GLU A 165 33.35 -30.88 -16.05
N ASP A 166 32.82 -31.63 -15.07
CA ASP A 166 33.15 -33.04 -14.86
C ASP A 166 32.54 -33.95 -15.94
N CYS A 167 31.27 -33.74 -16.32
CA CYS A 167 30.61 -34.48 -17.40
C CYS A 167 31.34 -34.36 -18.74
N LEU A 168 31.84 -33.17 -19.07
CA LEU A 168 32.56 -32.87 -20.32
C LEU A 168 34.09 -32.88 -20.13
N SER A 169 34.58 -33.51 -19.07
CA SER A 169 36.01 -33.55 -18.76
C SER A 169 36.80 -34.31 -19.81
N THR A 170 37.84 -33.66 -20.34
CA THR A 170 38.86 -34.27 -21.21
C THR A 170 40.11 -34.68 -20.41
N HIS A 171 40.05 -34.64 -19.08
CA HIS A 171 41.15 -35.03 -18.21
C HIS A 171 41.25 -36.55 -18.08
N ILE A 172 42.48 -37.05 -18.07
CA ILE A 172 42.75 -38.48 -18.00
C ILE A 172 42.87 -38.88 -16.53
N ASN A 173 41.91 -39.69 -16.06
CA ASN A 173 41.90 -40.30 -14.73
C ASN A 173 42.37 -41.76 -14.79
N THR A 174 43.57 -42.03 -15.30
CA THR A 174 44.09 -43.41 -15.36
C THR A 174 44.72 -43.82 -14.03
N ARG A 175 44.19 -44.91 -13.46
CA ARG A 175 44.76 -45.65 -12.32
C ARG A 175 45.90 -46.60 -12.72
N THR A 176 46.32 -46.55 -13.99
CA THR A 176 47.19 -47.54 -14.63
C THR A 176 48.64 -47.07 -14.72
N GLU A 177 49.56 -47.95 -14.32
CA GLU A 177 51.01 -47.79 -14.27
C GLU A 177 51.69 -47.67 -15.66
N LYS A 178 51.23 -46.76 -16.54
CA LYS A 178 51.99 -46.39 -17.75
C LYS A 178 52.93 -45.21 -17.42
N ILE A 179 54.21 -45.37 -17.75
CA ILE A 179 55.31 -44.41 -17.46
C ILE A 179 55.23 -43.15 -18.37
N THR A 180 54.47 -43.21 -19.47
CA THR A 180 54.37 -42.12 -20.46
C THR A 180 52.99 -41.44 -20.41
N PRO A 181 52.92 -40.09 -20.44
CA PRO A 181 51.65 -39.39 -20.60
C PRO A 181 51.01 -39.77 -21.93
N THR A 182 49.84 -40.41 -21.90
CA THR A 182 49.02 -40.70 -23.09
C THR A 182 48.09 -39.54 -23.39
N LEU A 183 47.73 -39.31 -24.65
CA LEU A 183 46.72 -38.31 -25.01
C LEU A 183 45.30 -38.82 -24.69
N TRP A 184 44.34 -37.92 -24.48
CA TRP A 184 42.96 -38.29 -24.15
C TRP A 184 42.32 -39.14 -25.25
N GLU A 185 42.49 -38.72 -26.51
CA GLU A 185 42.00 -39.45 -27.67
C GLU A 185 42.65 -40.83 -27.81
N GLU A 186 43.93 -41.00 -27.44
CA GLU A 186 44.61 -42.30 -27.48
C GLU A 186 43.98 -43.25 -26.45
N THR A 187 43.69 -42.77 -25.24
CA THR A 187 43.08 -43.63 -24.20
C THR A 187 41.69 -44.15 -24.55
N LEU A 188 40.96 -43.44 -25.43
CA LEU A 188 39.58 -43.76 -25.79
C LEU A 188 39.44 -44.50 -27.12
N PHE A 189 40.41 -44.38 -28.04
CA PHE A 189 40.27 -44.89 -29.40
C PHE A 189 41.42 -45.81 -29.85
N GLU A 190 42.52 -45.93 -29.10
CA GLU A 190 43.61 -46.85 -29.43
C GLU A 190 43.21 -48.32 -29.19
N ASN A 191 43.33 -49.15 -30.22
CA ASN A 191 42.99 -50.60 -30.16
C ASN A 191 41.58 -50.88 -29.63
N MET A 192 40.63 -49.97 -29.88
CA MET A 192 39.25 -50.11 -29.45
C MET A 192 38.38 -50.68 -30.58
N PRO A 193 37.54 -51.68 -30.30
CA PRO A 193 36.56 -52.17 -31.26
C PRO A 193 35.65 -51.04 -31.76
N VAL A 194 35.30 -51.06 -33.04
CA VAL A 194 34.42 -50.06 -33.66
C VAL A 194 33.12 -49.87 -32.88
N VAL A 195 32.48 -50.95 -32.42
CA VAL A 195 31.24 -50.84 -31.64
C VAL A 195 31.45 -50.06 -30.34
N ALA A 196 32.58 -50.26 -29.65
CA ALA A 196 32.90 -49.57 -28.42
C ALA A 196 33.24 -48.08 -28.67
N ALA A 197 33.96 -47.78 -29.75
CA ALA A 197 34.23 -46.41 -30.16
C ALA A 197 32.93 -45.65 -30.47
N VAL A 198 32.00 -46.28 -31.18
CA VAL A 198 30.66 -45.72 -31.46
C VAL A 198 29.89 -45.50 -30.15
N THR A 199 29.89 -46.47 -29.22
CA THR A 199 29.24 -46.31 -27.90
C THR A 199 29.80 -45.14 -27.11
N ILE A 200 31.13 -44.96 -27.10
CA ILE A 200 31.79 -43.83 -26.43
C ILE A 200 31.36 -42.49 -27.04
N LEU A 201 31.31 -42.40 -28.38
CA LEU A 201 30.81 -41.20 -29.07
C LEU A 201 29.33 -40.93 -28.77
N THR A 202 28.48 -41.96 -28.72
CA THR A 202 27.07 -41.83 -28.29
C THR A 202 26.96 -41.37 -26.84
N LYS A 203 27.85 -41.81 -25.95
CA LYS A 203 27.93 -41.30 -24.56
C LYS A 203 28.27 -39.81 -24.54
N MET A 204 29.25 -39.37 -25.34
CA MET A 204 29.60 -37.95 -25.45
C MET A 204 28.43 -37.10 -25.99
N GLN A 205 27.68 -37.60 -26.97
CA GLN A 205 26.43 -36.96 -27.43
C GLN A 205 25.43 -36.79 -26.28
N SER A 206 25.31 -37.79 -25.41
CA SER A 206 24.47 -37.70 -24.21
C SER A 206 24.96 -36.65 -23.21
N ASP A 207 26.27 -36.55 -22.99
CA ASP A 207 26.83 -35.55 -22.08
C ASP A 207 26.62 -34.12 -22.62
N VAL A 208 26.78 -33.92 -23.93
CA VAL A 208 26.55 -32.63 -24.61
C VAL A 208 25.10 -32.18 -24.44
N LEU A 209 24.14 -33.07 -24.67
CA LEU A 209 22.71 -32.78 -24.46
C LEU A 209 22.37 -32.53 -22.99
N TYR A 210 23.03 -33.24 -22.06
CA TYR A 210 22.85 -33.01 -20.63
C TYR A 210 23.38 -31.63 -20.19
N ALA A 211 24.56 -31.25 -20.67
CA ALA A 211 25.14 -29.93 -20.44
C ALA A 211 24.24 -28.82 -21.01
N GLU A 212 23.67 -29.03 -22.20
CA GLU A 212 22.65 -28.14 -22.77
C GLU A 212 21.42 -28.01 -21.86
N SER A 213 20.87 -29.13 -21.35
CA SER A 213 19.73 -29.10 -20.42
C SER A 213 20.01 -28.24 -19.18
N MET A 214 21.21 -28.39 -18.60
CA MET A 214 21.62 -27.66 -17.39
C MET A 214 21.80 -26.16 -17.66
N ALA A 215 22.38 -25.82 -18.82
CA ALA A 215 22.52 -24.43 -19.26
C ALA A 215 21.15 -23.79 -19.51
N LEU A 216 20.25 -24.47 -20.22
CA LEU A 216 18.88 -24.00 -20.48
C LEU A 216 18.09 -23.78 -19.19
N SER A 217 18.14 -24.73 -18.26
CA SER A 217 17.50 -24.57 -16.96
C SER A 217 18.07 -23.36 -16.20
N THR A 218 19.36 -23.07 -16.34
CA THR A 218 19.98 -21.89 -15.72
C THR A 218 19.51 -20.60 -16.39
N LEU A 219 19.43 -20.56 -17.71
CA LEU A 219 18.87 -19.42 -18.45
C LEU A 219 17.42 -19.14 -18.05
N ILE A 220 16.59 -20.18 -17.93
CA ILE A 220 15.19 -20.06 -17.47
C ILE A 220 15.13 -19.53 -16.04
N ASN A 221 15.88 -20.11 -15.11
CA ASN A 221 15.85 -19.65 -13.72
C ASN A 221 16.30 -18.19 -13.58
N ASN A 222 17.25 -17.73 -14.40
CA ASN A 222 17.72 -16.35 -14.36
C ASN A 222 16.68 -15.33 -14.84
N ILE A 223 15.67 -15.75 -15.60
CA ILE A 223 14.52 -14.90 -15.96
C ILE A 223 13.71 -14.56 -14.70
N ASP A 224 13.52 -15.53 -13.80
CA ASP A 224 12.67 -15.36 -12.61
C ASP A 224 13.35 -14.59 -11.46
N VAL A 225 14.69 -14.50 -11.46
CA VAL A 225 15.46 -13.87 -10.37
C VAL A 225 15.23 -12.35 -10.26
N GLY A 226 14.75 -11.69 -11.32
CA GLY A 226 14.49 -10.24 -11.34
C GLY A 226 13.09 -9.80 -10.92
N ASP A 227 12.12 -10.71 -10.75
CA ASP A 227 10.74 -10.30 -10.41
C ASP A 227 10.55 -10.02 -8.92
N VAL A 228 9.73 -9.00 -8.65
CA VAL A 228 9.13 -8.80 -7.33
C VAL A 228 8.32 -10.05 -6.99
N ARG A 229 8.70 -10.75 -5.92
CA ARG A 229 8.08 -12.02 -5.57
C ARG A 229 6.73 -11.74 -4.94
N VAL A 230 5.67 -12.02 -5.67
CA VAL A 230 4.32 -11.98 -5.10
C VAL A 230 4.14 -13.18 -4.19
N ASN A 231 4.02 -12.94 -2.89
CA ASN A 231 3.75 -14.00 -1.92
C ASN A 231 2.40 -13.86 -1.23
N GLN A 232 1.78 -12.69 -1.30
CA GLN A 232 0.47 -12.42 -0.74
C GLN A 232 -0.39 -11.60 -1.71
N LEU A 233 -1.66 -11.99 -1.85
CA LEU A 233 -2.66 -11.29 -2.64
C LEU A 233 -3.77 -10.82 -1.71
N ASP A 234 -3.85 -9.50 -1.51
CA ASP A 234 -4.83 -8.89 -0.62
C ASP A 234 -5.76 -7.98 -1.42
N ALA A 235 -7.06 -8.02 -1.11
CA ALA A 235 -8.04 -7.11 -1.67
C ALA A 235 -8.18 -5.88 -0.76
N PHE A 236 -7.98 -4.69 -1.33
CA PHE A 236 -8.14 -3.42 -0.63
C PHE A 236 -9.33 -2.63 -1.17
N VAL A 237 -10.07 -2.04 -0.24
CA VAL A 237 -11.16 -1.10 -0.55
C VAL A 237 -10.66 0.31 -0.27
N ILE A 238 -10.61 1.13 -1.31
CA ILE A 238 -10.16 2.53 -1.25
C ILE A 238 -11.41 3.42 -1.41
N PRO A 239 -12.04 3.85 -0.30
CA PRO A 239 -13.20 4.75 -0.35
C PRO A 239 -12.77 6.18 -0.68
N ASN A 240 -13.62 6.91 -1.41
CA ASN A 240 -13.44 8.36 -1.60
C ASN A 240 -13.60 9.11 -0.27
N SER A 241 -14.51 8.67 0.59
CA SER A 241 -14.68 9.15 1.97
C SER A 241 -15.18 8.04 2.88
N LYS A 242 -14.65 7.97 4.11
CA LYS A 242 -15.13 7.05 5.16
C LYS A 242 -16.32 7.61 5.95
N ASN A 243 -16.53 8.93 5.93
CA ASN A 243 -17.64 9.60 6.60
C ASN A 243 -18.70 9.97 5.57
N ILE A 244 -19.91 9.45 5.74
CA ILE A 244 -20.99 9.57 4.74
C ILE A 244 -22.24 10.07 5.45
N ILE A 245 -22.87 11.08 4.87
CA ILE A 245 -24.16 11.60 5.34
C ILE A 245 -25.28 10.74 4.77
N ARG A 246 -26.30 10.46 5.60
CA ARG A 246 -27.49 9.72 5.19
C ARG A 246 -28.12 10.36 3.93
N GLY A 247 -28.28 9.55 2.87
CA GLY A 247 -28.82 9.99 1.58
C GLY A 247 -27.75 10.29 0.51
N SER A 248 -26.47 10.37 0.89
CA SER A 248 -25.35 10.52 -0.05
C SER A 248 -24.89 9.17 -0.63
N LYS A 249 -24.22 9.20 -1.79
CA LYS A 249 -23.67 8.02 -2.47
C LYS A 249 -22.31 7.62 -1.86
N TYR A 250 -22.19 6.36 -1.43
CA TYR A 250 -20.88 5.77 -1.14
C TYR A 250 -20.17 5.36 -2.44
N SER A 251 -18.91 5.77 -2.62
CA SER A 251 -18.08 5.39 -3.76
C SER A 251 -16.71 4.92 -3.28
N ALA A 252 -16.27 3.77 -3.76
CA ALA A 252 -14.98 3.17 -3.43
C ALA A 252 -14.43 2.35 -4.59
N ASN A 253 -13.12 2.38 -4.78
CA ASN A 253 -12.42 1.49 -5.70
C ASN A 253 -11.99 0.22 -4.95
N ILE A 254 -12.25 -0.95 -5.53
CA ILE A 254 -11.80 -2.23 -4.99
C ILE A 254 -10.64 -2.70 -5.86
N VAL A 255 -9.47 -2.86 -5.26
CA VAL A 255 -8.24 -3.23 -5.97
C VAL A 255 -7.65 -4.49 -5.35
N LEU A 256 -7.08 -5.34 -6.20
CA LEU A 256 -6.26 -6.46 -5.76
C LEU A 256 -4.81 -5.99 -5.74
N ALA A 257 -4.14 -6.10 -4.60
CA ALA A 257 -2.74 -5.78 -4.46
C ALA A 257 -1.93 -7.07 -4.29
N ALA A 258 -0.87 -7.17 -5.08
CA ALA A 258 0.17 -8.17 -4.95
C ALA A 258 1.28 -7.61 -4.05
N ILE A 259 1.52 -8.26 -2.91
CA ILE A 259 2.49 -7.81 -1.90
C ILE A 259 3.63 -8.84 -1.82
N ASP A 260 4.86 -8.34 -1.74
CA ASP A 260 6.02 -9.10 -1.31
C ASP A 260 6.29 -8.83 0.18
N THR A 261 5.98 -9.80 1.05
CA THR A 261 6.28 -9.68 2.49
C THR A 261 7.75 -9.88 2.86
N THR A 262 8.60 -10.31 1.92
CA THR A 262 10.03 -10.56 2.15
C THR A 262 10.91 -9.37 1.81
N GLN A 263 10.60 -8.64 0.74
CA GLN A 263 11.30 -7.41 0.36
C GLN A 263 10.39 -6.20 0.55
N LEU A 264 10.56 -5.50 1.68
CA LEU A 264 9.83 -4.28 1.95
C LEU A 264 10.48 -3.10 1.21
N PRO A 265 9.70 -2.31 0.45
CA PRO A 265 10.23 -1.14 -0.26
C PRO A 265 10.57 -0.01 0.70
N ASN A 266 11.46 0.87 0.27
CA ASN A 266 11.69 2.14 0.97
C ASN A 266 10.60 3.13 0.58
N ILE A 267 9.91 3.70 1.57
CA ILE A 267 8.79 4.61 1.34
C ILE A 267 9.21 6.01 1.79
N TYR A 268 9.02 6.99 0.92
CA TYR A 268 9.30 8.40 1.18
C TYR A 268 8.00 9.18 1.15
N ILE A 269 7.76 9.97 2.19
CA ILE A 269 6.58 10.85 2.30
C ILE A 269 7.10 12.25 2.64
N ASP A 270 6.74 13.24 1.83
CA ASP A 270 7.16 14.64 1.95
C ASP A 270 8.69 14.80 2.19
N GLY A 271 9.48 13.99 1.47
CA GLY A 271 10.95 13.99 1.52
C GLY A 271 11.58 13.27 2.72
N LYS A 272 10.80 12.62 3.59
CA LYS A 272 11.29 11.82 4.71
C LYS A 272 11.05 10.33 4.50
N VAL A 273 12.06 9.52 4.85
CA VAL A 273 11.95 8.06 4.83
C VAL A 273 11.03 7.59 5.96
N LEU A 274 10.05 6.76 5.62
CA LEU A 274 9.24 6.04 6.59
C LEU A 274 10.09 4.92 7.23
N PRO A 275 10.20 4.87 8.56
CA PRO A 275 10.92 3.80 9.24
C PRO A 275 10.43 2.40 8.86
N ALA A 276 11.37 1.49 8.58
CA ALA A 276 11.08 0.14 8.09
C ALA A 276 10.32 -0.74 9.09
N ASP A 277 10.46 -0.46 10.39
CA ASP A 277 9.73 -1.12 11.49
C ASP A 277 8.20 -0.92 11.38
N ARG A 278 7.75 0.17 10.76
CA ARG A 278 6.33 0.45 10.54
C ARG A 278 5.71 -0.37 9.41
N LYS A 279 6.50 -1.10 8.62
CA LYS A 279 6.00 -1.95 7.51
C LYS A 279 5.01 -1.23 6.59
N GLY A 280 5.31 0.01 6.23
CA GLY A 280 4.46 0.83 5.36
C GLY A 280 3.30 1.55 6.06
N TYR A 281 3.19 1.48 7.39
CA TYR A 281 2.16 2.19 8.15
C TYR A 281 2.55 3.66 8.39
N TYR A 282 1.83 4.59 7.75
CA TYR A 282 1.98 6.03 7.93
C TYR A 282 0.95 6.56 8.93
N GLU A 283 1.43 7.33 9.92
CA GLU A 283 0.60 7.95 10.96
C GLU A 283 1.16 9.34 11.31
N VAL A 284 0.27 10.33 11.43
CA VAL A 284 0.59 11.72 11.75
C VAL A 284 -0.45 12.30 12.72
N PHE A 285 0.00 13.10 13.69
CA PHE A 285 -0.90 13.82 14.59
C PHE A 285 -1.54 15.03 13.89
N CYS A 286 -2.86 15.08 13.92
CA CYS A 286 -3.67 16.10 13.24
C CYS A 286 -4.10 17.20 14.23
N ASN A 287 -3.26 18.23 14.43
CA ASN A 287 -3.51 19.29 15.43
C ASN A 287 -4.30 20.50 14.93
N THR A 288 -4.50 20.60 13.61
CA THR A 288 -5.09 21.77 12.97
C THR A 288 -6.15 21.33 11.98
N THR A 289 -7.24 22.10 11.92
CA THR A 289 -8.39 21.85 11.05
C THR A 289 -8.06 22.26 9.61
N GLY A 290 -8.45 21.45 8.63
CA GLY A 290 -8.19 21.74 7.21
C GLY A 290 -8.12 20.50 6.34
N VAL A 291 -7.90 20.71 5.04
CA VAL A 291 -7.54 19.66 4.08
C VAL A 291 -6.03 19.64 3.97
N PHE A 292 -5.43 18.47 4.14
CA PHE A 292 -4.00 18.26 4.10
C PHE A 292 -3.67 17.27 2.98
N ASP A 293 -2.92 17.73 2.00
CA ASP A 293 -2.39 16.90 0.93
C ASP A 293 -1.01 16.37 1.35
N PHE A 294 -0.71 15.13 0.98
CA PHE A 294 0.62 14.56 1.15
C PHE A 294 1.02 13.80 -0.12
N THR A 295 2.31 13.84 -0.42
CA THR A 295 2.86 13.19 -1.61
C THR A 295 4.08 12.37 -1.23
N GLY A 296 4.35 11.34 -2.02
CA GLY A 296 5.44 10.42 -1.73
C GLY A 296 5.76 9.51 -2.88
N TYR A 297 6.71 8.62 -2.65
CA TYR A 297 7.06 7.57 -3.59
C TYR A 297 7.59 6.32 -2.88
N LEU A 298 7.42 5.18 -3.54
CA LEU A 298 8.01 3.91 -3.15
C LEU A 298 9.20 3.60 -4.05
N GLU A 299 10.32 3.21 -3.46
CA GLU A 299 11.47 2.61 -4.13
C GLU A 299 11.45 1.09 -3.91
N VAL A 300 11.20 0.34 -4.98
CA VAL A 300 11.13 -1.13 -4.96
C VAL A 300 12.43 -1.69 -5.53
N PRO A 301 13.28 -2.32 -4.70
CA PRO A 301 14.47 -3.01 -5.18
C PRO A 301 14.07 -4.28 -5.92
N HIS A 302 14.72 -4.53 -7.06
CA HIS A 302 14.56 -5.73 -7.87
C HIS A 302 15.70 -6.71 -7.54
N GLY A 303 15.48 -8.00 -7.80
CA GLY A 303 16.50 -9.02 -7.56
C GLY A 303 17.75 -8.88 -8.44
N ASP A 304 17.70 -8.07 -9.51
CA ASP A 304 18.81 -7.73 -10.38
C ASP A 304 19.66 -6.54 -9.86
N GLY A 305 19.29 -5.94 -8.72
CA GLY A 305 19.96 -4.79 -8.12
C GLY A 305 19.48 -3.43 -8.64
N THR A 306 18.55 -3.39 -9.59
CA THR A 306 17.89 -2.15 -10.02
C THR A 306 16.76 -1.76 -9.06
N VAL A 307 16.31 -0.50 -9.13
CA VAL A 307 15.23 0.02 -8.27
C VAL A 307 14.21 0.71 -9.17
N THR A 308 12.92 0.39 -9.01
CA THR A 308 11.85 1.16 -9.64
C THR A 308 11.22 2.12 -8.64
N ARG A 309 10.77 3.26 -9.15
CA ARG A 309 10.10 4.29 -8.37
C ARG A 309 8.63 4.39 -8.75
N HIS A 310 7.76 4.40 -7.75
CA HIS A 310 6.31 4.58 -7.91
C HIS A 310 5.82 5.75 -7.06
N ASP A 311 5.42 6.84 -7.72
CA ASP A 311 4.91 8.03 -7.04
C ASP A 311 3.44 7.86 -6.61
N PHE A 312 3.06 8.51 -5.51
CA PHE A 312 1.67 8.58 -5.03
C PHE A 312 1.35 9.96 -4.43
N SER A 313 0.06 10.29 -4.45
CA SER A 313 -0.50 11.48 -3.83
C SER A 313 -1.85 11.16 -3.21
N SER A 314 -2.13 11.71 -2.03
CA SER A 314 -3.44 11.58 -1.38
C SER A 314 -3.70 12.78 -0.47
N SER A 315 -4.93 12.90 0.01
CA SER A 315 -5.38 14.00 0.86
C SER A 315 -6.21 13.47 2.03
N TYR A 316 -6.13 14.10 3.19
CA TYR A 316 -7.01 13.83 4.33
C TYR A 316 -7.57 15.13 4.91
N THR A 317 -8.79 15.07 5.43
CA THR A 317 -9.47 16.21 6.03
C THR A 317 -9.56 16.05 7.54
N VAL A 318 -9.12 17.07 8.27
CA VAL A 318 -9.22 17.17 9.72
C VAL A 318 -10.32 18.16 10.06
N VAL A 319 -11.28 17.70 10.87
CA VAL A 319 -12.42 18.50 11.33
C VAL A 319 -12.36 18.66 12.84
N GLU A 320 -12.85 19.79 13.36
CA GLU A 320 -12.97 19.97 14.81
C GLU A 320 -14.02 19.02 15.39
N PRO A 321 -13.75 18.44 16.59
CA PRO A 321 -14.76 17.67 17.29
C PRO A 321 -15.89 18.60 17.74
N SER A 322 -17.07 18.45 17.15
CA SER A 322 -18.27 19.20 17.53
C SER A 322 -19.31 18.26 18.16
N ALA A 323 -19.87 18.63 19.31
CA ALA A 323 -21.02 17.97 19.90
C ALA A 323 -22.11 19.01 20.21
N THR A 324 -23.33 18.78 19.72
CA THR A 324 -24.46 19.67 20.01
C THR A 324 -25.07 19.28 21.34
N ILE A 325 -24.77 20.03 22.39
CA ILE A 325 -25.41 19.92 23.70
C ILE A 325 -26.41 21.07 23.81
N SER A 326 -27.70 20.76 23.73
CA SER A 326 -28.77 21.75 23.87
C SER A 326 -29.81 21.28 24.89
N ALA A 327 -30.26 22.20 25.73
CA ALA A 327 -31.39 21.96 26.62
C ALA A 327 -32.68 22.03 25.80
N THR A 328 -33.51 20.98 25.85
CA THR A 328 -34.73 20.86 25.04
C THR A 328 -35.76 21.96 25.32
N MET A 329 -35.78 22.50 26.55
CA MET A 329 -36.67 23.61 26.92
C MET A 329 -36.16 25.00 26.51
N MET A 330 -34.91 25.11 26.03
CA MET A 330 -34.26 26.38 25.66
C MET A 330 -34.42 26.74 24.17
N ASN A 331 -35.26 26.04 23.41
CA ASN A 331 -35.60 26.41 22.03
C ASN A 331 -36.55 27.64 21.97
N VAL A 332 -36.13 28.74 22.60
CA VAL A 332 -36.87 30.00 22.70
C VAL A 332 -36.02 31.12 22.12
N LEU A 333 -36.64 31.96 21.29
CA LEU A 333 -36.03 33.22 20.84
C LEU A 333 -36.88 34.39 21.34
N TYR A 334 -36.23 35.43 21.84
CA TYR A 334 -36.90 36.63 22.31
C TYR A 334 -37.02 37.65 21.18
N ALA A 335 -38.24 38.15 20.96
CA ALA A 335 -38.47 39.26 20.04
C ALA A 335 -37.86 40.56 20.57
N GLY A 336 -37.43 41.44 19.65
CA GLY A 336 -36.86 42.75 19.98
C GLY A 336 -35.36 42.77 20.27
N ILE A 337 -34.71 41.61 20.44
CA ILE A 337 -33.26 41.52 20.67
C ILE A 337 -32.56 40.58 19.67
N ALA A 338 -31.22 40.68 19.59
CA ALA A 338 -30.41 39.70 18.87
C ALA A 338 -30.20 38.47 19.76
N ASN A 339 -30.63 37.30 19.28
CA ASN A 339 -30.45 36.03 19.95
C ASN A 339 -29.25 35.32 19.30
N PRO A 340 -28.10 35.16 19.98
CA PRO A 340 -26.96 34.45 19.44
C PRO A 340 -27.23 32.94 19.38
N ILE A 341 -26.92 32.31 18.25
CA ILE A 341 -27.11 30.89 17.97
C ILE A 341 -25.83 30.33 17.36
N SER A 342 -25.32 29.24 17.93
CA SER A 342 -24.24 28.46 17.33
C SER A 342 -24.83 27.36 16.44
N ILE A 343 -24.40 27.30 15.18
CA ILE A 343 -24.83 26.28 14.22
C ILE A 343 -23.58 25.57 13.71
N SER A 344 -23.43 24.30 14.10
CA SER A 344 -22.34 23.42 13.66
C SER A 344 -22.92 22.14 13.08
N VAL A 345 -22.35 21.68 11.96
CA VAL A 345 -22.69 20.39 11.36
C VAL A 345 -21.46 19.49 11.41
N PRO A 346 -21.52 18.33 12.09
CA PRO A 346 -20.38 17.43 12.17
C PRO A 346 -19.86 17.05 10.78
N GLY A 347 -18.55 17.20 10.58
CA GLY A 347 -17.89 16.84 9.32
C GLY A 347 -17.97 17.90 8.21
N ILE A 348 -18.58 19.07 8.47
CA ILE A 348 -18.70 20.16 7.49
C ILE A 348 -18.07 21.43 8.05
N PRO A 349 -17.16 22.10 7.33
CA PRO A 349 -16.54 23.33 7.80
C PRO A 349 -17.54 24.48 7.87
N ASN A 350 -17.38 25.40 8.83
CA ASN A 350 -18.32 26.50 9.11
C ASN A 350 -18.62 27.39 7.89
N ASN A 351 -17.67 27.54 6.97
CA ASN A 351 -17.82 28.32 5.74
C ASN A 351 -18.75 27.66 4.70
N ALA A 352 -18.91 26.35 4.74
CA ALA A 352 -19.80 25.60 3.85
C ALA A 352 -21.24 25.48 4.37
N ILE A 353 -21.51 26.02 5.57
CA ILE A 353 -22.83 26.01 6.22
C ILE A 353 -23.57 27.33 5.90
N GLN A 354 -24.79 27.21 5.40
CA GLN A 354 -25.72 28.31 5.21
C GLN A 354 -27.00 28.05 6.01
N ALA A 355 -27.55 29.08 6.65
CA ALA A 355 -28.77 28.97 7.43
C ALA A 355 -29.74 30.09 7.06
N THR A 356 -31.03 29.76 7.03
CA THR A 356 -32.14 30.69 6.80
C THR A 356 -33.16 30.55 7.91
N MET A 357 -34.02 31.57 8.08
CA MET A 357 -35.06 31.59 9.10
C MET A 357 -36.37 32.12 8.52
N THR A 358 -37.51 31.54 8.92
CA THR A 358 -38.84 31.94 8.43
C THR A 358 -39.39 33.21 9.08
N ASN A 359 -39.38 33.30 10.42
CA ASN A 359 -39.96 34.40 11.20
C ASN A 359 -38.87 35.36 11.70
N GLY A 360 -38.51 36.35 10.87
CA GLY A 360 -37.53 37.40 11.19
C GLY A 360 -36.27 37.32 10.34
N THR A 361 -35.14 37.78 10.88
CA THR A 361 -33.84 37.77 10.18
C THR A 361 -32.79 36.94 10.90
N LEU A 362 -31.99 36.19 10.14
CA LEU A 362 -30.85 35.42 10.65
C LEU A 362 -29.58 35.89 9.93
N THR A 363 -28.61 36.42 10.66
CA THR A 363 -27.39 36.99 10.09
C THR A 363 -26.14 36.38 10.71
N ARG A 364 -25.18 35.99 9.88
CA ARG A 364 -23.89 35.45 10.35
C ARG A 364 -22.98 36.57 10.85
N LYS A 365 -22.36 36.37 12.00
CA LYS A 365 -21.38 37.27 12.63
C LYS A 365 -20.21 36.46 13.18
N GLY A 366 -19.19 36.27 12.33
CA GLY A 366 -18.08 35.35 12.62
C GLY A 366 -18.57 33.91 12.68
N ASP A 367 -18.28 33.22 13.78
CA ASP A 367 -18.67 31.82 14.02
C ASP A 367 -20.08 31.65 14.59
N VAL A 368 -20.75 32.75 14.94
CA VAL A 368 -22.10 32.75 15.54
C VAL A 368 -23.11 33.37 14.59
N TRP A 369 -24.37 32.98 14.73
CA TRP A 369 -25.50 33.56 14.01
C TRP A 369 -26.34 34.40 14.98
N GLU A 370 -26.79 35.57 14.56
CA GLU A 370 -27.73 36.40 15.31
C GLU A 370 -29.14 36.25 14.71
N ALA A 371 -30.07 35.72 15.48
CA ALA A 371 -31.49 35.61 15.12
C ALA A 371 -32.29 36.75 15.75
N ARG A 372 -33.06 37.47 14.92
CA ARG A 372 -34.00 38.52 15.35
C ARG A 372 -35.40 38.15 14.89
N PRO A 373 -36.22 37.52 15.75
CA PRO A 373 -37.57 37.14 15.36
C PRO A 373 -38.50 38.35 15.33
N ALA A 374 -39.46 38.34 14.40
CA ALA A 374 -40.35 39.48 14.17
C ALA A 374 -41.68 39.34 14.92
N LYS A 375 -42.36 38.21 14.76
CA LYS A 375 -43.70 37.99 15.32
C LYS A 375 -43.67 37.10 16.54
N VAL A 376 -44.19 37.59 17.66
CA VAL A 376 -44.37 36.82 18.90
C VAL A 376 -45.52 35.82 18.75
N GLY A 377 -45.34 34.60 19.26
CA GLY A 377 -46.36 33.54 19.24
C GLY A 377 -46.36 32.65 18.00
N GLU A 378 -45.73 33.07 16.89
CA GLU A 378 -45.44 32.22 15.74
C GLU A 378 -44.03 31.59 15.89
N GLU A 379 -43.87 30.31 15.52
CA GLU A 379 -42.56 29.66 15.57
C GLU A 379 -41.61 30.22 14.49
N ALA A 380 -40.33 30.33 14.85
CA ALA A 380 -39.24 30.63 13.92
C ALA A 380 -38.52 29.33 13.56
N VAL A 381 -38.65 28.89 12.32
CA VAL A 381 -37.95 27.69 11.84
C VAL A 381 -36.63 28.11 11.24
N ILE A 382 -35.54 27.57 11.78
CA ILE A 382 -34.19 27.71 11.22
C ILE A 382 -33.88 26.49 10.36
N SER A 383 -33.62 26.73 9.09
CA SER A 383 -33.25 25.73 8.10
C SER A 383 -31.77 25.83 7.79
N VAL A 384 -31.04 24.76 8.08
CA VAL A 384 -29.60 24.66 7.86
C VAL A 384 -29.34 23.83 6.61
N THR A 385 -28.56 24.40 5.70
CA THR A 385 -28.10 23.77 4.47
C THR A 385 -26.59 23.73 4.45
N ALA A 386 -26.01 22.71 3.84
CA ALA A 386 -24.58 22.59 3.67
C ALA A 386 -24.25 22.29 2.21
N THR A 387 -23.14 22.85 1.74
CA THR A 387 -22.60 22.54 0.41
C THR A 387 -21.61 21.38 0.53
N ILE A 388 -21.91 20.26 -0.12
CA ILE A 388 -21.11 19.04 -0.11
C ILE A 388 -20.88 18.65 -1.58
N ASP A 389 -19.62 18.54 -1.98
CA ASP A 389 -19.24 18.17 -3.35
C ASP A 389 -19.92 19.02 -4.44
N GLY A 390 -20.07 20.33 -4.17
CA GLY A 390 -20.72 21.31 -5.06
C GLY A 390 -22.25 21.30 -5.03
N ASN A 391 -22.89 20.36 -4.33
CA ASN A 391 -24.34 20.28 -4.18
C ASN A 391 -24.79 20.81 -2.82
N THR A 392 -25.79 21.69 -2.81
CA THR A 392 -26.42 22.16 -1.56
C THR A 392 -27.46 21.16 -1.10
N GLN A 393 -27.35 20.67 0.13
CA GLN A 393 -28.31 19.77 0.75
C GLN A 393 -28.84 20.33 2.07
N SER A 394 -30.12 20.09 2.35
CA SER A 394 -30.74 20.43 3.63
C SER A 394 -30.28 19.44 4.70
N VAL A 395 -29.71 19.97 5.77
CA VAL A 395 -29.15 19.18 6.89
C VAL A 395 -30.16 19.03 8.01
N ALA A 396 -30.74 20.15 8.46
CA ALA A 396 -31.64 20.16 9.60
C ALA A 396 -32.62 21.32 9.55
N ASN A 397 -33.82 21.09 10.08
CA ASN A 397 -34.81 22.13 10.34
C ASN A 397 -35.13 22.09 11.83
N THR A 398 -34.98 23.21 12.53
CA THR A 398 -35.27 23.31 13.97
C THR A 398 -36.24 24.45 14.22
N ALA A 399 -37.35 24.14 14.91
CA ALA A 399 -38.35 25.12 15.29
C ALA A 399 -38.03 25.73 16.67
N PHE A 400 -38.00 27.06 16.70
CA PHE A 400 -37.86 27.86 17.91
C PHE A 400 -39.16 28.58 18.23
N ARG A 401 -39.53 28.59 19.50
CA ARG A 401 -40.71 29.30 20.00
C ARG A 401 -40.35 30.77 20.19
N VAL A 402 -41.08 31.68 19.55
CA VAL A 402 -40.84 33.12 19.73
C VAL A 402 -41.66 33.65 20.91
N ARG A 403 -40.97 34.17 21.92
CA ARG A 403 -41.58 34.75 23.12
C ARG A 403 -41.34 36.26 23.19
N PRO A 404 -42.24 37.03 23.81
CA PRO A 404 -41.93 38.40 24.17
C PRO A 404 -40.85 38.40 25.25
N LEU A 405 -40.11 39.50 25.40
CA LEU A 405 -39.18 39.64 26.53
C LEU A 405 -39.95 39.47 27.85
N PRO A 406 -39.33 38.93 28.92
CA PRO A 406 -39.93 38.92 30.25
C PRO A 406 -40.24 40.34 30.75
N ASP A 407 -41.27 40.49 31.57
CA ASP A 407 -41.59 41.78 32.18
C ASP A 407 -40.45 42.23 33.10
N PRO A 408 -39.97 43.48 32.98
CA PRO A 408 -38.92 43.98 33.85
C PRO A 408 -39.46 44.27 35.25
N MET A 409 -38.56 44.32 36.21
CA MET A 409 -38.86 44.85 37.54
C MET A 409 -38.45 46.33 37.61
N PRO A 410 -39.27 47.22 38.17
CA PRO A 410 -38.81 48.56 38.45
C PRO A 410 -37.77 48.53 39.58
N TYR A 411 -36.92 49.55 39.64
CA TYR A 411 -35.97 49.73 40.73
C TYR A 411 -35.62 51.21 40.91
N ILE A 412 -35.12 51.54 42.11
CA ILE A 412 -34.47 52.82 42.37
C ILE A 412 -32.96 52.58 42.30
N ALA A 413 -32.29 53.25 41.37
CA ALA A 413 -30.83 53.25 41.30
C ALA A 413 -30.27 54.10 42.45
N TYR A 414 -29.29 53.57 43.18
CA TYR A 414 -28.59 54.30 44.22
C TYR A 414 -27.12 53.87 44.31
N GLN A 415 -26.25 54.75 44.76
CA GLN A 415 -24.85 54.41 45.03
C GLN A 415 -24.71 53.95 46.47
N ASP A 416 -24.02 52.83 46.67
CA ASP A 416 -23.64 52.36 47.99
C ASP A 416 -22.49 53.22 48.59
N ALA A 417 -22.12 52.95 49.85
CA ALA A 417 -21.04 53.66 50.54
C ALA A 417 -19.65 53.50 49.87
N LYS A 418 -19.52 52.59 48.90
CA LYS A 418 -18.29 52.33 48.14
C LYS A 418 -18.36 52.91 46.71
N GLY A 419 -19.45 53.57 46.35
CA GLY A 419 -19.65 54.20 45.03
C GLY A 419 -20.16 53.25 43.93
N TYR A 420 -20.52 52.01 44.25
CA TYR A 420 -21.10 51.08 43.29
C TYR A 420 -22.60 51.32 43.14
N GLU A 421 -23.09 51.30 41.91
CA GLU A 421 -24.53 51.39 41.61
C GLU A 421 -25.26 50.11 42.04
N GLN A 422 -26.35 50.28 42.77
CA GLN A 422 -27.19 49.22 43.31
C GLN A 422 -28.65 49.48 42.94
N HIS A 423 -29.42 48.41 42.74
CA HIS A 423 -30.84 48.48 42.38
C HIS A 423 -31.71 48.13 43.59
N TYR A 424 -32.41 49.12 44.14
CA TYR A 424 -33.40 48.88 45.20
C TYR A 424 -34.73 48.41 44.60
N LYS A 425 -35.18 47.21 45.00
CA LYS A 425 -36.36 46.51 44.44
C LYS A 425 -37.55 46.39 45.41
N GLY A 426 -37.51 47.11 46.54
CA GLY A 426 -38.61 47.12 47.51
C GLY A 426 -38.43 46.22 48.73
N GLY A 427 -39.34 46.38 49.69
CA GLY A 427 -39.52 45.46 50.84
C GLY A 427 -38.44 45.54 51.93
N LYS A 428 -37.47 46.45 51.83
CA LYS A 428 -36.42 46.66 52.84
C LYS A 428 -36.32 48.14 53.22
N PRO A 429 -35.85 48.47 54.44
CA PRO A 429 -35.63 49.86 54.81
C PRO A 429 -34.63 50.54 53.87
N PHE A 430 -35.00 51.70 53.33
CA PHE A 430 -34.22 52.48 52.37
C PHE A 430 -33.90 53.85 52.96
N ALA A 431 -32.63 54.23 52.99
CA ALA A 431 -32.18 55.45 53.65
C ALA A 431 -32.77 56.69 52.97
N LYS A 432 -33.36 57.59 53.76
CA LYS A 432 -33.97 58.82 53.24
C LYS A 432 -33.01 59.68 52.41
N THR A 433 -31.74 59.70 52.76
CA THR A 433 -30.69 60.44 52.03
C THR A 433 -30.49 59.90 50.62
N LEU A 434 -30.41 58.58 50.47
CA LEU A 434 -30.27 57.90 49.17
C LEU A 434 -31.52 58.10 48.31
N LEU A 435 -32.71 58.07 48.93
CA LEU A 435 -33.96 58.34 48.24
C LEU A 435 -34.04 59.77 47.68
N LEU A 436 -33.52 60.76 48.40
CA LEU A 436 -33.48 62.15 47.94
C LEU A 436 -32.42 62.40 46.85
N GLN A 437 -31.41 61.52 46.74
CA GLN A 437 -30.39 61.56 45.70
C GLN A 437 -30.83 60.84 44.42
N ALA A 438 -31.72 59.86 44.52
CA ALA A 438 -32.26 59.17 43.36
C ALA A 438 -33.01 60.14 42.43
N GLU A 439 -32.69 60.09 41.14
CA GLU A 439 -33.30 60.97 40.14
C GLU A 439 -34.70 60.48 39.72
N GLY A 440 -34.88 59.16 39.67
CA GLY A 440 -36.06 58.52 39.12
C GLY A 440 -36.11 57.01 39.34
N ILE A 441 -36.93 56.36 38.50
CA ILE A 441 -37.15 54.92 38.50
C ILE A 441 -36.56 54.31 37.23
N GLY A 442 -35.75 53.26 37.39
CA GLY A 442 -35.29 52.40 36.29
C GLY A 442 -36.15 51.14 36.18
N ALA A 443 -36.05 50.45 35.04
CA ALA A 443 -36.67 49.14 34.85
C ALA A 443 -35.69 48.20 34.12
N ALA A 444 -35.48 47.01 34.68
CA ALA A 444 -34.61 45.99 34.09
C ALA A 444 -35.10 44.59 34.46
N ILE A 445 -34.72 43.60 33.66
CA ILE A 445 -34.93 42.19 34.00
C ILE A 445 -33.89 41.80 35.05
N ASP A 446 -34.34 41.18 36.13
CA ASP A 446 -33.48 40.67 37.19
C ASP A 446 -32.99 39.26 36.87
N ASP A 447 -32.27 39.14 35.76
CA ASP A 447 -31.67 37.89 35.32
C ASP A 447 -30.30 38.18 34.72
N ASP A 448 -29.24 37.62 35.31
CA ASP A 448 -27.86 37.75 34.85
C ASP A 448 -27.67 37.25 33.40
N LEU A 449 -28.62 36.46 32.89
CA LEU A 449 -28.64 35.93 31.52
C LEU A 449 -29.10 36.96 30.47
N LEU A 450 -29.91 37.95 30.84
CA LEU A 450 -30.54 38.90 29.91
C LEU A 450 -30.34 40.34 30.40
N ASN A 451 -29.21 40.94 30.02
CA ASN A 451 -28.95 42.36 30.28
C ASN A 451 -29.73 43.26 29.31
N VAL A 452 -31.04 43.38 29.53
CA VAL A 452 -31.94 44.21 28.72
C VAL A 452 -32.52 45.32 29.58
N THR A 453 -32.19 46.57 29.24
CA THR A 453 -32.69 47.77 29.91
C THR A 453 -34.02 48.22 29.30
N TYR A 454 -34.96 48.59 30.17
CA TYR A 454 -36.25 49.15 29.78
C TYR A 454 -36.30 50.64 30.11
N ARG A 455 -36.96 51.43 29.26
CA ARG A 455 -37.14 52.87 29.49
C ARG A 455 -38.47 53.10 30.20
N VAL A 456 -38.42 53.67 31.40
CA VAL A 456 -39.62 54.08 32.15
C VAL A 456 -40.26 55.30 31.48
N LEU A 457 -41.58 55.26 31.28
CA LEU A 457 -42.38 56.32 30.67
C LEU A 457 -43.07 57.18 31.72
N SER A 458 -43.65 56.58 32.76
CA SER A 458 -44.32 57.30 33.85
C SER A 458 -44.51 56.39 35.06
N PHE A 459 -44.65 56.98 36.25
CA PHE A 459 -45.08 56.28 37.46
C PHE A 459 -45.82 57.23 38.40
N GLU A 460 -46.47 56.66 39.41
CA GLU A 460 -47.08 57.41 40.51
C GLU A 460 -46.45 56.98 41.83
N THR A 461 -46.34 57.90 42.78
CA THR A 461 -46.01 57.59 44.18
C THR A 461 -47.24 57.81 45.03
N VAL A 462 -47.65 56.80 45.78
CA VAL A 462 -48.80 56.85 46.67
C VAL A 462 -48.32 56.98 48.10
N PHE A 463 -48.56 58.14 48.70
CA PHE A 463 -48.31 58.42 50.12
C PHE A 463 -49.61 58.29 50.93
N PHE A 464 -49.48 58.18 52.25
CA PHE A 464 -50.62 58.20 53.17
C PHE A 464 -50.48 59.37 54.14
N ASP A 465 -51.55 60.16 54.28
CA ASP A 465 -51.61 61.21 55.30
C ASP A 465 -51.90 60.63 56.70
N SER A 466 -51.94 61.50 57.71
CA SER A 466 -52.26 61.10 59.09
C SER A 466 -53.70 60.59 59.29
N MET A 467 -54.59 60.82 58.32
CA MET A 467 -55.99 60.36 58.33
C MET A 467 -56.16 59.05 57.53
N GLY A 468 -55.09 58.53 56.91
CA GLY A 468 -55.11 57.31 56.11
C GLY A 468 -55.55 57.50 54.67
N ASN A 469 -55.70 58.73 54.17
CA ASN A 469 -56.03 58.98 52.77
C ASN A 469 -54.81 58.75 51.88
N ALA A 470 -55.02 58.07 50.74
CA ALA A 470 -54.01 57.89 49.72
C ALA A 470 -53.83 59.17 48.89
N ILE A 471 -52.60 59.67 48.82
CA ILE A 471 -52.22 60.85 48.04
C ILE A 471 -51.35 60.37 46.86
N PRO A 472 -51.93 60.11 45.68
CA PRO A 472 -51.16 59.78 44.49
C PRO A 472 -50.52 61.04 43.90
N GLU A 473 -49.21 61.00 43.67
CA GLU A 473 -48.45 62.04 42.99
C GLU A 473 -47.79 61.49 41.74
N VAL A 474 -48.03 62.15 40.60
CA VAL A 474 -47.51 61.75 39.27
C VAL A 474 -46.04 62.17 39.12
N SER A 475 -45.27 61.32 38.45
CA SER A 475 -43.86 61.56 38.10
C SER A 475 -43.67 62.54 36.93
N ASP A 476 -42.44 62.96 36.70
CA ASP A 476 -42.01 63.67 35.50
C ASP A 476 -41.28 62.69 34.57
N GLY A 477 -42.06 61.94 33.79
CA GLY A 477 -41.53 60.84 32.98
C GLY A 477 -40.93 59.73 33.85
N ALA A 478 -39.66 59.38 33.58
CA ALA A 478 -38.88 58.44 34.39
C ALA A 478 -38.37 59.04 35.72
N ASN A 479 -38.47 60.36 35.91
CA ASN A 479 -37.88 61.07 37.04
C ASN A 479 -38.91 61.44 38.10
N PHE A 480 -38.45 61.61 39.35
CA PHE A 480 -39.30 62.10 40.43
C PHE A 480 -39.66 63.58 40.22
N SER A 481 -40.96 63.90 40.30
CA SER A 481 -41.43 65.28 40.22
C SER A 481 -41.09 66.07 41.49
N GLN A 482 -41.12 67.40 41.42
CA GLN A 482 -40.80 68.25 42.57
C GLN A 482 -41.77 68.03 43.74
N ARG A 483 -43.03 67.68 43.46
CA ARG A 483 -44.03 67.33 44.48
C ARG A 483 -43.61 66.05 45.21
N GLN A 484 -43.23 65.01 44.48
CA GLN A 484 -42.77 63.74 45.05
C GLN A 484 -41.53 63.94 45.93
N LYS A 485 -40.55 64.72 45.46
CA LYS A 485 -39.36 65.07 46.25
C LYS A 485 -39.71 65.84 47.53
N ASN A 486 -40.69 66.74 47.48
CA ASN A 486 -41.17 67.45 48.67
C ASN A 486 -41.88 66.51 49.65
N SER A 487 -42.66 65.56 49.15
CA SER A 487 -43.32 64.52 49.95
C SER A 487 -42.30 63.58 50.61
N PHE A 488 -41.24 63.17 49.90
CA PHE A 488 -40.12 62.42 50.50
C PHE A 488 -39.45 63.16 51.66
N ARG A 489 -39.25 64.48 51.56
CA ARG A 489 -38.69 65.30 52.65
C ARG A 489 -39.55 65.32 53.91
N ARG A 490 -40.87 65.17 53.77
CA ARG A 490 -41.81 65.16 54.90
C ARG A 490 -41.95 63.79 55.57
N LEU A 491 -41.58 62.71 54.90
CA LEU A 491 -41.66 61.36 55.46
C LEU A 491 -40.70 61.18 56.65
N SER A 492 -41.21 60.64 57.75
CA SER A 492 -40.42 60.21 58.90
C SER A 492 -39.97 58.77 58.76
N ARG A 493 -38.96 58.38 59.52
CA ARG A 493 -38.49 56.98 59.63
C ARG A 493 -39.66 56.03 59.92
N GLY A 494 -39.66 54.88 59.25
CA GLY A 494 -40.68 53.83 59.35
C GLY A 494 -41.93 54.05 58.51
N LYS A 495 -42.12 55.23 57.90
CA LYS A 495 -43.24 55.47 56.98
C LYS A 495 -43.01 54.76 55.64
N ARG A 496 -44.11 54.37 55.01
CA ARG A 496 -44.12 53.64 53.76
C ARG A 496 -44.83 54.45 52.68
N PHE A 497 -44.35 54.31 51.45
CA PHE A 497 -45.05 54.75 50.27
C PHE A 497 -44.87 53.71 49.17
N TYR A 498 -45.76 53.73 48.19
CA TYR A 498 -45.73 52.79 47.08
C TYR A 498 -45.40 53.53 45.79
N ILE A 499 -44.51 52.97 44.99
CA ILE A 499 -44.35 53.37 43.59
C ILE A 499 -45.26 52.44 42.80
N SER A 500 -46.28 52.99 42.16
CA SER A 500 -47.32 52.24 41.46
C SER A 500 -47.53 52.78 40.05
N ARG A 501 -48.27 52.03 39.22
CA ARG A 501 -48.56 52.37 37.82
C ARG A 501 -47.30 52.72 37.02
N VAL A 502 -46.24 51.96 37.25
CA VAL A 502 -44.99 52.14 36.52
C VAL A 502 -45.18 51.62 35.10
N ARG A 503 -45.13 52.51 34.12
CA ARG A 503 -45.15 52.17 32.70
C ARG A 503 -43.74 52.18 32.15
N ALA A 504 -43.35 51.13 31.44
CA ALA A 504 -42.04 51.03 30.78
C ALA A 504 -42.16 50.47 29.37
N VAL A 505 -41.21 50.82 28.51
CA VAL A 505 -41.10 50.31 27.14
C VAL A 505 -39.76 49.61 26.94
N GLY A 506 -39.81 48.39 26.39
CA GLY A 506 -38.64 47.58 26.07
C GLY A 506 -38.06 47.87 24.69
N PRO A 507 -36.92 47.25 24.33
CA PRO A 507 -36.38 47.32 22.97
C PRO A 507 -37.27 46.61 21.92
N ASP A 508 -38.22 45.79 22.39
CA ASP A 508 -39.30 45.23 21.57
C ASP A 508 -40.39 46.26 21.20
N GLY A 509 -40.34 47.47 21.77
CA GLY A 509 -41.29 48.55 21.48
C GLY A 509 -42.65 48.40 22.15
N ILE A 510 -42.81 47.42 23.06
CA ILE A 510 -44.07 47.14 23.74
C ILE A 510 -44.10 47.86 25.08
N GLU A 511 -45.17 48.63 25.32
CA GLU A 511 -45.43 49.26 26.63
C GLU A 511 -46.01 48.24 27.62
N ARG A 512 -45.52 48.29 28.87
CA ARG A 512 -45.86 47.35 29.93
C ARG A 512 -46.14 48.07 31.24
N ASP A 513 -47.18 47.64 31.93
CA ASP A 513 -47.48 48.04 33.31
C ASP A 513 -46.74 47.11 34.28
N LEU A 514 -45.83 47.67 35.07
CA LEU A 514 -44.99 46.90 35.97
C LEU A 514 -45.61 46.82 37.37
N SER A 515 -45.20 45.78 38.10
CA SER A 515 -45.62 45.58 39.49
C SER A 515 -45.15 46.72 40.40
N PRO A 516 -45.96 47.12 41.39
CA PRO A 516 -45.62 48.21 42.29
C PRO A 516 -44.51 47.82 43.26
N ILE A 517 -43.80 48.82 43.79
CA ILE A 517 -42.71 48.66 44.75
C ILE A 517 -43.04 49.36 46.06
N GLU A 518 -42.87 48.66 47.18
CA GLU A 518 -42.95 49.23 48.52
C GLU A 518 -41.60 49.84 48.95
N VAL A 519 -41.61 51.10 49.37
CA VAL A 519 -40.44 51.78 49.94
C VAL A 519 -40.70 52.10 51.40
N ILE A 520 -39.83 51.61 52.29
CA ILE A 520 -39.88 51.89 53.73
C ILE A 520 -38.76 52.87 54.06
N VAL A 521 -39.09 54.09 54.48
CA VAL A 521 -38.08 55.11 54.78
C VAL A 521 -37.33 54.76 56.07
N ASN A 522 -36.00 54.70 56.01
CA ASN A 522 -35.12 54.52 57.17
C ASN A 522 -34.39 55.81 57.54
#